data_AF-A0A3M1G0D2-F1
#
_entry.id   AF-A0A3M1G0D2-F1
#
_cell.length_a   1.000
_cell.length_b   1.000
_cell.length_c   1.000
_cell.angle_alpha   90.00
_cell.angle_beta   90.00
_cell.angle_gamma   90.00
#
_symmetry.space_group_name_H-M   'P 1'
#
loop_
_entity.id
_entity.type
_entity.pdbx_description
1 polymer ?
#
loop_
_entity_poly.entity_id
_entity_poly.type
_entity_poly.pdbx_seq_one_letter_code
_entity_poly.pdbx_strand_id
1 'polypeptide(L)'
;MRRFPITLLLVLLATLLLFGQPAPVAAEEAGPAAEEPGILGVAWESAAPQGLNALLAGGAYAGGPAYDSGWIRLDRDASRTLTHNLGGSTDDYVVVMDYKANDSNGVNQRYYGGADFGTKPAPGANAEDRVGAYWRSLTTSTVTVYRRPEDIYADFVRIRIWVD
;
A
#
# COMPACT_ATOMS: atom_id res chain seq x y z
N MET A 1 23.35 -52.80 -24.26
CA MET A 1 23.83 -52.05 -23.07
C MET A 1 25.09 -51.28 -23.44
N ARG A 2 24.98 -49.96 -23.71
CA ARG A 2 26.12 -49.09 -24.04
C ARG A 2 26.81 -48.65 -22.75
N ARG A 3 28.06 -49.06 -22.54
CA ARG A 3 28.89 -48.65 -21.40
C ARG A 3 29.38 -47.23 -21.67
N PHE A 4 28.93 -46.25 -20.88
CA PHE A 4 29.50 -44.91 -20.88
C PHE A 4 30.92 -44.98 -20.28
N PRO A 5 31.96 -44.44 -20.95
CA PRO A 5 33.31 -44.47 -20.42
C PRO A 5 33.42 -43.56 -19.20
N ILE A 6 33.85 -44.13 -18.07
CA ILE A 6 34.08 -43.47 -16.77
C ILE A 6 34.96 -42.21 -16.90
N THR A 7 35.79 -42.15 -17.94
CA THR A 7 36.65 -41.02 -18.27
C THR A 7 35.86 -39.75 -18.61
N LEU A 8 34.65 -39.84 -19.21
CA LEU A 8 33.83 -38.68 -19.55
C LEU A 8 33.14 -38.07 -18.31
N LEU A 9 32.83 -38.91 -17.31
CA LEU A 9 32.23 -38.47 -16.04
C LEU A 9 33.24 -37.72 -15.16
N LEU A 10 34.51 -38.13 -15.18
CA LEU A 10 35.58 -37.47 -14.42
C LEU A 10 35.98 -36.12 -15.02
N VAL A 11 35.93 -35.96 -16.35
CA VAL A 11 36.16 -34.66 -17.01
C VAL A 11 35.02 -33.67 -16.75
N LEU A 12 33.77 -34.15 -16.67
CA LEU A 12 32.61 -33.31 -16.32
C LEU A 12 32.62 -32.88 -14.85
N LEU A 13 33.10 -33.74 -13.95
CA LEU A 13 33.22 -33.42 -12.51
C LEU A 13 34.38 -32.45 -12.24
N ALA A 14 35.49 -32.57 -12.97
CA ALA A 14 36.63 -31.64 -12.86
C ALA A 14 36.31 -30.24 -13.41
N THR A 15 35.45 -30.13 -14.43
CA THR A 15 35.02 -28.82 -14.96
C THR A 15 34.03 -28.11 -14.04
N LEU A 16 33.18 -28.83 -13.29
CA LEU A 16 32.27 -28.19 -12.33
C LEU A 16 32.98 -27.60 -11.09
N LEU A 17 34.15 -28.16 -10.71
CA LEU A 17 34.95 -27.70 -9.56
C LEU A 17 35.87 -26.52 -9.88
N LEU A 18 36.24 -26.30 -11.15
CA LEU A 18 37.15 -25.23 -11.56
C LEU A 18 36.44 -23.88 -11.87
N PHE A 19 35.12 -23.88 -12.11
CA PHE A 19 34.37 -22.66 -12.45
C PHE A 19 33.32 -22.24 -11.39
N GLY A 20 33.27 -22.93 -10.24
CA GLY A 20 32.27 -22.71 -9.20
C GLY A 20 32.70 -21.82 -8.02
N GLN A 21 33.84 -21.13 -8.10
CA GLN A 21 34.24 -20.21 -7.04
C GLN A 21 33.58 -18.84 -7.28
N PRO A 22 32.74 -18.32 -6.37
CA PRO A 22 32.29 -16.94 -6.46
C PRO A 22 33.52 -16.02 -6.44
N ALA A 23 33.53 -15.00 -7.29
CA ALA A 23 34.56 -13.97 -7.25
C ALA A 23 34.69 -13.43 -5.81
N PRO A 24 35.91 -13.12 -5.34
CA PRO A 24 36.07 -12.43 -4.07
C PRO A 24 35.28 -11.12 -4.17
N VAL A 25 34.24 -11.00 -3.35
CA VAL A 25 33.55 -9.73 -3.14
C VAL A 25 34.63 -8.80 -2.60
N ALA A 26 35.05 -7.85 -3.42
CA ALA A 26 35.91 -6.77 -2.95
C ALA A 26 35.21 -6.19 -1.72
N ALA A 27 35.90 -6.21 -0.58
CA ALA A 27 35.43 -5.53 0.60
C ALA A 27 35.18 -4.08 0.18
N GLU A 28 33.91 -3.68 0.19
CA GLU A 28 33.53 -2.30 0.03
C GLU A 28 34.25 -1.55 1.15
N GLU A 29 35.27 -0.79 0.76
CA GLU A 29 35.98 0.09 1.68
C GLU A 29 34.91 1.01 2.25
N ALA A 30 34.67 0.94 3.56
CA ALA A 30 33.74 1.83 4.23
C ALA A 30 34.15 3.26 3.88
N GLY A 31 33.35 3.92 3.02
CA GLY A 31 33.56 5.31 2.69
C GLY A 31 33.66 6.13 3.98
N PRO A 32 34.45 7.22 3.99
CA PRO A 32 34.58 8.04 5.18
C PRO A 32 33.18 8.36 5.69
N ALA A 33 32.94 8.09 6.98
CA ALA A 33 31.68 8.42 7.63
C ALA A 33 31.35 9.87 7.26
N ALA A 34 30.21 10.07 6.60
CA ALA A 34 29.73 11.41 6.33
C ALA A 34 29.71 12.14 7.67
N GLU A 35 30.51 13.20 7.81
CA GLU A 35 30.36 14.12 8.93
C GLU A 35 28.94 14.65 8.84
N GLU A 36 28.08 14.19 9.75
CA GLU A 36 26.74 14.75 9.91
C GLU A 36 26.92 16.26 10.07
N PRO A 37 26.26 17.10 9.24
CA PRO A 37 26.35 18.54 9.41
C PRO A 37 25.91 18.86 10.83
N GLY A 38 26.85 19.34 11.63
CA GLY A 38 26.61 19.69 13.03
C GLY A 38 25.36 20.54 13.11
N ILE A 39 24.33 20.00 13.77
CA ILE A 39 23.09 20.72 14.02
C ILE A 39 23.49 21.96 14.82
N LEU A 40 23.53 23.11 14.13
CA LEU A 40 23.62 24.41 14.76
C LEU A 40 22.51 24.43 15.80
N GLY A 41 22.89 24.60 17.07
CA GLY A 41 21.99 24.57 18.21
C GLY A 41 20.88 25.61 18.06
N VAL A 42 19.81 25.23 17.38
CA VAL A 42 18.52 25.90 17.52
C VAL A 42 17.98 25.38 18.82
N ALA A 43 18.11 26.19 19.87
CA ALA A 43 17.40 25.96 21.11
C ALA A 43 15.92 25.84 20.75
N TRP A 44 15.38 24.63 20.83
CA TRP A 44 13.94 24.40 20.85
C TRP A 44 13.45 24.99 22.16
N GLU A 45 13.24 26.31 22.20
CA GLU A 45 12.50 26.94 23.28
C GLU A 45 11.18 26.17 23.40
N SER A 46 11.03 25.38 24.46
CA SER A 46 9.87 24.54 24.71
C SER A 46 8.69 25.40 25.17
N ALA A 47 8.33 26.39 24.37
CA ALA A 47 7.03 27.02 24.44
C ALA A 47 6.05 26.00 23.87
N ALA A 48 5.51 25.13 24.74
CA ALA A 48 4.30 24.41 24.41
C ALA A 48 3.30 25.44 23.87
N PRO A 49 2.84 25.33 22.61
CA PRO A 49 1.99 26.35 22.05
C PRO A 49 0.73 26.43 22.90
N GLN A 50 0.49 27.60 23.50
CA GLN A 50 -0.71 27.88 24.29
C GLN A 50 -2.01 27.79 23.46
N GLY A 51 -1.91 27.40 22.19
CA GLY A 51 -3.02 27.11 21.29
C GLY A 51 -3.38 25.63 21.11
N LEU A 52 -2.67 24.65 21.73
CA LEU A 52 -3.00 23.24 21.51
C LEU A 52 -4.44 22.91 21.96
N ASN A 53 -4.92 23.54 23.02
CA ASN A 53 -6.29 23.36 23.50
C ASN A 53 -7.34 24.11 22.65
N ALA A 54 -6.97 25.19 21.96
CA ALA A 54 -7.87 25.89 21.02
C ALA A 54 -7.96 25.16 19.67
N LEU A 55 -6.89 24.50 19.22
CA LEU A 55 -6.90 23.61 18.05
C LEU A 55 -7.81 22.40 18.25
N LEU A 56 -7.97 21.94 19.49
CA LEU A 56 -8.83 20.80 19.86
C LEU A 56 -10.30 21.18 20.10
N ALA A 57 -10.61 22.47 20.30
CA ALA A 57 -11.96 22.95 20.62
C ALA A 57 -12.74 23.50 19.42
N GLY A 58 -12.09 23.73 18.28
CA GLY A 58 -12.72 24.26 17.07
C GLY A 58 -12.06 23.84 15.76
N GLY A 59 -11.16 22.85 15.78
CA GLY A 59 -10.59 22.28 14.56
C GLY A 59 -11.63 21.44 13.85
N ALA A 60 -11.87 21.73 12.57
CA ALA A 60 -12.44 20.79 11.63
C ALA A 60 -11.92 19.37 11.95
N TYR A 61 -12.83 18.41 12.08
CA TYR A 61 -12.50 16.99 12.33
C TYR A 61 -12.10 16.57 13.76
N ALA A 62 -12.22 17.42 14.79
CA ALA A 62 -11.86 17.08 16.19
C ALA A 62 -12.71 15.95 16.86
N GLY A 63 -13.77 15.47 16.20
CA GLY A 63 -14.73 14.50 16.76
C GLY A 63 -14.65 13.06 16.22
N GLY A 64 -13.63 12.69 15.45
CA GLY A 64 -13.66 11.43 14.69
C GLY A 64 -14.61 11.51 13.50
N PRO A 65 -14.77 10.42 12.72
CA PRO A 65 -15.59 10.46 11.53
C PRO A 65 -17.07 10.62 11.88
N ALA A 66 -17.76 11.52 11.20
CA ALA A 66 -19.22 11.66 11.28
C ALA A 66 -19.96 10.41 10.78
N TYR A 67 -19.31 9.63 9.89
CA TYR A 67 -19.81 8.34 9.45
C TYR A 67 -18.68 7.31 9.33
N ASP A 68 -18.95 6.09 9.77
CA ASP A 68 -18.05 4.94 9.63
C ASP A 68 -18.84 3.70 9.22
N SER A 69 -18.53 3.12 8.06
CA SER A 69 -19.24 1.93 7.56
C SER A 69 -18.88 0.64 8.31
N GLY A 70 -17.81 0.65 9.12
CA GLY A 70 -17.09 -0.56 9.50
C GLY A 70 -16.47 -1.26 8.28
N TRP A 71 -15.89 -2.44 8.51
CA TRP A 71 -15.39 -3.29 7.42
C TRP A 71 -16.55 -4.00 6.74
N ILE A 72 -16.79 -3.70 5.46
CA ILE A 72 -17.77 -4.39 4.63
C ILE A 72 -17.05 -5.29 3.64
N ARG A 73 -17.57 -6.51 3.42
CA ARG A 73 -17.09 -7.36 2.34
C ARG A 73 -17.45 -6.72 0.99
N LEU A 74 -16.55 -6.76 0.02
CA LEU A 74 -16.81 -6.31 -1.34
C LEU A 74 -16.31 -7.39 -2.31
N ASP A 75 -17.27 -8.08 -2.95
CA ASP A 75 -16.93 -9.09 -3.94
C ASP A 75 -16.32 -8.44 -5.18
N ARG A 76 -15.55 -9.23 -5.94
CA ARG A 76 -14.92 -8.74 -7.18
C ARG A 76 -15.99 -8.37 -8.20
N ASP A 77 -15.72 -7.32 -8.98
CA ASP A 77 -16.65 -6.77 -9.97
C ASP A 77 -18.02 -6.38 -9.37
N ALA A 78 -18.05 -6.01 -8.09
CA ALA A 78 -19.27 -5.61 -7.40
C ALA A 78 -19.18 -4.17 -6.92
N SER A 79 -20.31 -3.48 -6.97
CA SER A 79 -20.51 -2.22 -6.28
C SER A 79 -21.38 -2.41 -5.03
N ARG A 80 -21.17 -1.55 -4.04
CA ARG A 80 -22.07 -1.41 -2.88
C ARG A 80 -22.32 0.06 -2.60
N THR A 81 -23.59 0.43 -2.49
CA THR A 81 -23.98 1.76 -2.03
C THR A 81 -24.16 1.74 -0.52
N LEU A 82 -23.46 2.66 0.15
CA LEU A 82 -23.46 2.83 1.59
C LEU A 82 -24.24 4.09 1.93
N THR A 83 -25.14 3.99 2.91
CA THR A 83 -25.99 5.11 3.34
C THR A 83 -25.41 5.72 4.61
N HIS A 84 -25.10 7.01 4.58
CA HIS A 84 -24.56 7.77 5.71
C HIS A 84 -25.47 8.91 6.20
N ASN A 85 -26.39 9.41 5.37
CA ASN A 85 -27.41 10.43 5.74
C ASN A 85 -26.84 11.69 6.43
N LEU A 86 -25.67 12.19 6.02
CA LEU A 86 -25.00 13.29 6.70
C LEU A 86 -25.58 14.68 6.35
N GLY A 87 -26.21 14.84 5.19
CA GLY A 87 -26.81 16.11 4.77
C GLY A 87 -25.77 17.21 4.46
N GLY A 88 -26.18 18.48 4.41
CA GLY A 88 -25.25 19.59 4.18
C GLY A 88 -24.62 19.61 2.78
N SER A 89 -23.48 20.29 2.63
CA SER A 89 -22.70 20.32 1.39
C SER A 89 -21.72 19.15 1.36
N THR A 90 -21.62 18.47 0.22
CA THR A 90 -20.59 17.43 0.02
C THR A 90 -19.19 18.01 -0.13
N ASP A 91 -19.05 19.32 -0.38
CA ASP A 91 -17.75 19.99 -0.49
C ASP A 91 -17.03 20.05 0.86
N ASP A 92 -17.79 19.95 1.96
CA ASP A 92 -17.27 19.92 3.33
C ASP A 92 -16.88 18.49 3.75
N TYR A 93 -17.06 17.49 2.89
CA TYR A 93 -16.80 16.09 3.24
C TYR A 93 -15.36 15.67 2.93
N VAL A 94 -14.70 15.07 3.91
CA VAL A 94 -13.45 14.32 3.72
C VAL A 94 -13.76 12.83 3.77
N VAL A 95 -13.68 12.16 2.62
CA VAL A 95 -13.95 10.72 2.48
C VAL A 95 -12.63 9.94 2.45
N VAL A 96 -12.44 9.06 3.43
CA VAL A 96 -11.32 8.11 3.48
C VAL A 96 -11.84 6.70 3.24
N MET A 97 -11.18 5.98 2.34
CA MET A 97 -11.42 4.56 2.12
C MET A 97 -10.17 3.77 2.53
N ASP A 98 -10.37 2.65 3.24
CA ASP A 98 -9.32 1.70 3.58
C ASP A 98 -9.64 0.34 2.99
N TYR A 99 -8.61 -0.42 2.60
CA TYR A 99 -8.75 -1.81 2.14
C TYR A 99 -8.30 -2.77 3.22
N LYS A 100 -8.86 -3.97 3.19
CA LYS A 100 -8.35 -5.12 3.92
C LYS A 100 -8.49 -6.38 3.07
N ALA A 101 -7.39 -7.09 2.90
CA ALA A 101 -7.38 -8.44 2.33
C ALA A 101 -7.57 -9.48 3.43
N ASN A 102 -8.15 -10.64 3.09
CA ASN A 102 -8.32 -11.75 4.03
C ASN A 102 -7.05 -12.61 4.18
N ASP A 103 -5.97 -12.25 3.48
CA ASP A 103 -4.68 -12.94 3.48
C ASP A 103 -3.60 -12.14 4.25
N SER A 104 -2.33 -12.44 3.99
CA SER A 104 -1.18 -11.79 4.62
C SER A 104 -1.05 -10.28 4.33
N ASN A 105 -1.79 -9.72 3.36
CA ASN A 105 -1.73 -8.29 3.07
C ASN A 105 -2.44 -7.42 4.11
N GLY A 106 -3.38 -7.99 4.91
CA GLY A 106 -4.08 -7.26 5.96
C GLY A 106 -4.69 -5.93 5.50
N VAL A 107 -4.66 -4.92 6.37
CA VAL A 107 -5.06 -3.54 6.03
C VAL A 107 -4.03 -2.92 5.10
N ASN A 108 -4.45 -2.42 3.94
CA ASN A 108 -3.56 -1.92 2.91
C ASN A 108 -4.22 -0.81 2.05
N GLN A 109 -3.43 -0.23 1.15
CA GLN A 109 -3.85 0.77 0.17
C GLN A 109 -3.34 0.44 -1.24
N ARG A 110 -3.13 -0.86 -1.52
CA ARG A 110 -2.52 -1.28 -2.79
C ARG A 110 -3.50 -1.03 -3.93
N TYR A 111 -3.00 -0.36 -4.98
CA TYR A 111 -3.79 0.03 -6.16
C TYR A 111 -5.03 0.88 -5.82
N TYR A 112 -4.87 1.78 -4.83
CA TYR A 112 -5.95 2.67 -4.45
C TYR A 112 -6.43 3.55 -5.62
N GLY A 113 -7.75 3.63 -5.81
CA GLY A 113 -8.34 4.35 -6.95
C GLY A 113 -8.45 3.50 -8.23
N GLY A 114 -7.87 2.31 -8.23
CA GLY A 114 -7.84 1.40 -9.37
C GLY A 114 -6.56 1.53 -10.20
N ALA A 115 -6.07 0.41 -10.73
CA ALA A 115 -4.92 0.37 -11.63
C ALA A 115 -5.13 -0.63 -12.78
N ASP A 116 -4.64 -0.27 -13.96
CA ASP A 116 -4.49 -1.14 -15.13
C ASP A 116 -3.00 -1.43 -15.32
N PHE A 117 -2.58 -2.69 -15.33
CA PHE A 117 -1.15 -3.01 -15.39
C PHE A 117 -0.54 -2.86 -16.78
N GLY A 118 -1.32 -3.05 -17.85
CA GLY A 118 -0.84 -2.93 -19.21
C GLY A 118 0.29 -3.92 -19.53
N THR A 119 1.11 -3.63 -20.53
CA THR A 119 1.99 -4.64 -21.16
C THR A 119 3.17 -5.15 -20.31
N LYS A 120 3.40 -4.62 -19.10
CA LYS A 120 4.54 -4.98 -18.24
C LYS A 120 4.10 -5.19 -16.78
N PRO A 121 3.23 -6.18 -16.50
CA PRO A 121 2.77 -6.45 -15.14
C PRO A 121 3.91 -6.99 -14.27
N ALA A 122 3.76 -6.84 -12.95
CA ALA A 122 4.62 -7.52 -11.99
C ALA A 122 4.45 -9.05 -12.08
N PRO A 123 5.45 -9.85 -11.62
CA PRO A 123 5.30 -11.30 -11.55
C PRO A 123 4.04 -11.71 -10.78
N GLY A 124 3.26 -12.63 -11.34
CA GLY A 124 2.00 -13.10 -10.75
C GLY A 124 0.77 -12.29 -11.14
N ALA A 125 0.89 -11.30 -12.02
CA ALA A 125 -0.22 -10.56 -12.60
C ALA A 125 -0.21 -10.62 -14.13
N ASN A 126 -1.36 -10.36 -14.74
CA ASN A 126 -1.53 -10.32 -16.19
C ASN A 126 -1.57 -8.88 -16.71
N ALA A 127 -1.30 -8.71 -18.00
CA ALA A 127 -1.31 -7.40 -18.64
C ALA A 127 -2.71 -6.74 -18.63
N GLU A 128 -3.75 -7.56 -18.66
CA GLU A 128 -5.16 -7.14 -18.66
C GLU A 128 -5.75 -7.04 -17.25
N ASP A 129 -4.96 -7.28 -16.19
CA ASP A 129 -5.48 -7.22 -14.83
C ASP A 129 -5.87 -5.77 -14.48
N ARG A 130 -7.11 -5.64 -14.01
CA ARG A 130 -7.70 -4.39 -13.53
C ARG A 130 -7.96 -4.55 -12.04
N VAL A 131 -7.10 -3.95 -11.24
CA VAL A 131 -7.04 -4.19 -9.79
C VAL A 131 -7.37 -2.94 -9.00
N GLY A 132 -7.55 -3.11 -7.69
CA GLY A 132 -7.92 -2.06 -6.76
C GLY A 132 -9.43 -1.90 -6.61
N ALA A 133 -9.78 -0.92 -5.77
CA ALA A 133 -11.15 -0.49 -5.56
C ALA A 133 -11.20 1.05 -5.58
N TYR A 134 -12.39 1.61 -5.61
CA TYR A 134 -12.58 3.06 -5.48
C TYR A 134 -13.97 3.36 -4.95
N TRP A 135 -14.16 4.57 -4.44
CA TRP A 135 -15.49 5.12 -4.20
C TRP A 135 -15.86 6.10 -5.32
N ARG A 136 -17.17 6.26 -5.55
CA ARG A 136 -17.76 7.18 -6.53
C ARG A 136 -19.18 7.56 -6.11
N SER A 137 -19.77 8.50 -6.84
CA SER A 137 -21.19 8.87 -6.70
C SER A 137 -21.55 9.26 -5.26
N LEU A 138 -20.74 10.15 -4.67
CA LEU A 138 -21.01 10.74 -3.37
C LEU A 138 -22.21 11.68 -3.48
N THR A 139 -23.14 11.56 -2.55
CA THR A 139 -24.26 12.47 -2.36
C THR A 139 -24.29 12.93 -0.90
N THR A 140 -25.28 13.73 -0.53
CA THR A 140 -25.50 14.14 0.86
C THR A 140 -25.97 12.97 1.75
N SER A 141 -26.33 11.82 1.18
CA SER A 141 -26.85 10.68 1.94
C SER A 141 -26.18 9.34 1.64
N THR A 142 -25.46 9.21 0.53
CA THR A 142 -24.88 7.94 0.10
C THR A 142 -23.52 8.09 -0.56
N VAL A 143 -22.74 7.01 -0.54
CA VAL A 143 -21.50 6.85 -1.31
C VAL A 143 -21.43 5.43 -1.86
N THR A 144 -20.96 5.27 -3.10
CA THR A 144 -20.84 3.94 -3.72
C THR A 144 -19.39 3.51 -3.80
N VAL A 145 -19.07 2.32 -3.31
CA VAL A 145 -17.78 1.67 -3.50
C VAL A 145 -17.87 0.65 -4.63
N TYR A 146 -16.77 0.44 -5.35
CA TYR A 146 -16.66 -0.60 -6.39
C TYR A 146 -15.27 -1.24 -6.34
N ARG A 147 -15.23 -2.57 -6.43
CA ARG A 147 -14.01 -3.36 -6.54
C ARG A 147 -13.85 -3.88 -7.95
N ARG A 148 -12.67 -3.72 -8.54
CA ARG A 148 -12.41 -4.14 -9.91
C ARG A 148 -12.31 -5.67 -10.02
N PRO A 149 -12.53 -6.26 -11.22
CA PRO A 149 -12.78 -7.69 -11.36
C PRO A 149 -11.57 -8.57 -11.01
N GLU A 150 -10.35 -8.11 -11.28
CA GLU A 150 -9.13 -8.88 -11.04
C GLU A 150 -8.48 -8.54 -9.68
N ASP A 151 -9.10 -7.68 -8.86
CA ASP A 151 -8.54 -7.29 -7.57
C ASP A 151 -8.51 -8.44 -6.56
N ILE A 152 -7.36 -8.60 -5.88
CA ILE A 152 -7.15 -9.57 -4.80
C ILE A 152 -6.76 -8.92 -3.46
N TYR A 153 -6.74 -7.58 -3.37
CA TYR A 153 -6.18 -6.85 -2.22
C TYR A 153 -7.24 -6.13 -1.37
N ALA A 154 -8.49 -6.01 -1.86
CA ALA A 154 -9.58 -5.30 -1.21
C ALA A 154 -10.82 -6.20 -0.97
N ASP A 155 -10.64 -7.34 -0.28
CA ASP A 155 -11.75 -8.22 0.11
C ASP A 155 -12.79 -7.52 0.99
N PHE A 156 -12.30 -6.58 1.79
CA PHE A 156 -13.12 -5.68 2.58
C PHE A 156 -12.71 -4.24 2.34
N VAL A 157 -13.68 -3.35 2.43
CA VAL A 157 -13.45 -1.90 2.40
C VAL A 157 -14.09 -1.27 3.62
N ARG A 158 -13.59 -0.10 4.03
CA ARG A 158 -14.18 0.73 5.06
C ARG A 158 -14.22 2.15 4.55
N ILE A 159 -15.38 2.79 4.61
CA ILE A 159 -15.54 4.22 4.33
C ILE A 159 -15.72 4.97 5.64
N ARG A 160 -14.92 6.01 5.81
CA ARG A 160 -15.04 6.98 6.89
C ARG A 160 -15.21 8.37 6.30
N ILE A 161 -16.16 9.13 6.81
CA ILE A 161 -16.44 10.49 6.34
C ILE A 161 -16.35 11.42 7.54
N TRP A 162 -15.55 12.48 7.40
CA TRP A 162 -15.57 13.62 8.30
C TRP A 162 -16.20 14.82 7.59
N VAL A 163 -16.75 15.75 8.36
CA VAL A 163 -17.37 16.98 7.87
C VAL A 163 -16.65 18.16 8.52
N ASP A 164 -16.26 19.15 7.72
CA ASP A 164 -15.66 20.44 8.14
C ASP A 164 -16.73 21.43 8.61
#